data_AF-B0T9C8-F1
#
_entry.id   AF-B0T9C8-F1
#
_cell.length_a   1.000
_cell.length_b   1.000
_cell.length_c   1.000
_cell.angle_alpha   90.00
_cell.angle_beta   90.00
_cell.angle_gamma   90.00
#
_symmetry.space_group_name_H-M   'P 1'
#
loop_
_entity.id
_entity.type
_entity.pdbx_description
1 polymer ?
#
loop_
_entity_poly.entity_id
_entity_poly.type
_entity_poly.pdbx_seq_one_letter_code
_entity_poly.pdbx_strand_id
1 'polypeptide(L)'
;MSPADAQQLRQEQEAFELNRAHAARWFVLHLVMAYCSVVLVIAFAIGLGAVLTYIVLSPERFSGQVVAAAAFGLAADLLGAVFAVWKLVLGPGSMQLLQPISKGRR
;
A
#
# COMPACT_ATOMS: atom_id res chain seq x y z
N MET A 1 -39.46 -2.25 -28.47
CA MET A 1 -38.66 -2.20 -27.24
C MET A 1 -39.61 -2.42 -26.09
N SER A 2 -39.48 -3.52 -25.36
CA SER A 2 -40.41 -3.88 -24.28
C SER A 2 -40.24 -2.87 -23.13
N PRO A 3 -41.30 -2.47 -22.42
CA PRO A 3 -41.18 -1.65 -21.22
C PRO A 3 -40.25 -2.27 -20.16
N ALA A 4 -40.11 -3.60 -20.16
CA ALA A 4 -39.14 -4.32 -19.32
C ALA A 4 -37.68 -4.01 -19.70
N ASP A 5 -37.37 -3.89 -20.99
CA ASP A 5 -36.01 -3.61 -21.48
C ASP A 5 -35.55 -2.20 -21.05
N ALA A 6 -36.45 -1.23 -21.06
CA ALA A 6 -36.17 0.15 -20.65
C ALA A 6 -35.99 0.32 -19.14
N GLN A 7 -36.58 -0.55 -18.32
CA GLN A 7 -36.35 -0.58 -16.87
C GLN A 7 -35.02 -1.25 -16.54
N GLN A 8 -34.69 -2.33 -17.24
CA GLN A 8 -33.42 -3.02 -17.06
C GLN A 8 -32.22 -2.12 -17.38
N LEU A 9 -32.28 -1.37 -18.49
CA LEU A 9 -31.24 -0.40 -18.85
C LEU A 9 -31.03 0.69 -17.80
N ARG A 10 -32.12 1.14 -17.15
CA ARG A 10 -32.01 2.12 -16.06
C ARG A 10 -31.33 1.54 -14.83
N GLN A 11 -31.70 0.33 -14.42
CA GLN A 11 -31.07 -0.34 -13.29
C GLN A 11 -29.57 -0.62 -13.55
N GLU A 12 -29.22 -1.01 -14.77
CA GLU A 12 -27.82 -1.21 -15.16
C GLU A 12 -27.03 0.11 -15.11
N GLN A 13 -27.62 1.22 -15.55
CA GLN A 13 -27.00 2.55 -15.45
C GLN A 13 -26.85 3.02 -14.00
N GLU A 14 -27.88 2.88 -13.17
CA GLU A 14 -27.83 3.24 -11.75
C GLU A 14 -26.78 2.41 -10.99
N ALA A 15 -26.74 1.10 -11.23
CA ALA A 15 -25.75 0.21 -10.65
C ALA A 15 -24.33 0.54 -11.13
N PHE A 16 -24.17 0.89 -12.40
CA PHE A 16 -22.88 1.30 -12.96
C PHE A 16 -22.37 2.60 -12.34
N GLU A 17 -23.20 3.63 -12.24
CA GLU A 17 -22.81 4.91 -11.63
C GLU A 17 -22.46 4.75 -10.15
N LEU A 18 -23.21 3.94 -9.40
CA LEU A 18 -22.88 3.63 -8.00
C LEU A 18 -21.52 2.93 -7.88
N ASN A 19 -21.28 1.91 -8.71
CA ASN A 19 -20.03 1.16 -8.69
C ASN A 19 -18.84 2.03 -9.10
N ARG A 20 -19.02 2.89 -10.11
CA ARG A 20 -18.02 3.86 -10.54
C ARG A 20 -17.63 4.83 -9.42
N ALA A 21 -18.62 5.36 -8.69
CA ALA A 21 -18.36 6.25 -7.56
C ALA A 21 -17.63 5.55 -6.40
N HIS A 22 -18.01 4.30 -6.10
CA HIS A 22 -17.31 3.49 -5.10
C HIS A 22 -15.87 3.18 -5.51
N ALA A 23 -15.65 2.77 -6.77
CA ALA A 23 -14.31 2.50 -7.29
C ALA A 23 -13.41 3.73 -7.24
N ALA A 24 -13.94 4.91 -7.61
CA ALA A 24 -13.19 6.16 -7.55
C ALA A 24 -12.77 6.52 -6.12
N ARG A 25 -13.68 6.40 -5.14
CA ARG A 25 -13.36 6.66 -3.72
C ARG A 25 -12.37 5.65 -3.17
N TRP A 26 -12.52 4.38 -3.52
CA TRP A 26 -11.61 3.31 -3.12
C TRP A 26 -10.20 3.53 -3.66
N PHE A 27 -10.09 3.95 -4.93
CA PHE A 27 -8.81 4.31 -5.54
C PHE A 27 -8.14 5.48 -4.83
N VAL A 28 -8.88 6.56 -4.54
CA VAL A 28 -8.34 7.72 -3.80
C VAL A 28 -7.86 7.31 -2.41
N LEU A 29 -8.64 6.47 -1.70
CA LEU A 29 -8.23 5.97 -0.39
C LEU A 29 -6.91 5.18 -0.47
N HIS A 30 -6.77 4.30 -1.46
CA HIS A 30 -5.53 3.54 -1.68
C HIS A 30 -4.35 4.46 -1.99
N LEU A 31 -4.58 5.48 -2.81
CA LEU A 31 -3.57 6.45 -3.19
C LEU A 31 -3.08 7.24 -1.96
N VAL A 32 -4.00 7.74 -1.14
CA VAL A 32 -3.68 8.46 0.11
C VAL A 32 -2.93 7.54 1.08
N MET A 33 -3.38 6.29 1.26
CA MET A 33 -2.70 5.33 2.13
C MET A 33 -1.28 5.02 1.64
N ALA A 34 -1.06 4.92 0.32
CA ALA A 34 0.25 4.74 -0.26
C ALA A 34 1.17 5.95 -0.05
N TYR A 35 0.66 7.18 -0.21
CA TYR A 35 1.45 8.38 0.09
C TYR A 35 1.79 8.48 1.59
N CYS A 36 0.83 8.22 2.47
CA CYS A 36 1.05 8.21 3.91
C CYS A 36 2.13 7.18 4.31
N SER A 37 2.11 5.98 3.73
CA SER A 37 3.11 4.97 4.05
C SER A 37 4.52 5.39 3.60
N VAL A 38 4.66 5.98 2.41
CA VAL A 38 5.96 6.51 1.93
C VAL A 38 6.48 7.60 2.86
N VAL A 39 5.63 8.56 3.25
CA VAL A 39 6.02 9.64 4.18
C VAL A 39 6.45 9.07 5.53
N LEU A 40 5.71 8.11 6.07
CA LEU A 40 6.06 7.47 7.35
C LEU A 40 7.38 6.72 7.29
N VAL A 41 7.63 5.97 6.21
CA VAL A 41 8.91 5.25 6.02
C VAL A 41 10.07 6.23 5.95
N ILE A 42 9.94 7.33 5.20
CA ILE A 42 10.97 8.36 5.12
C ILE A 42 11.21 9.01 6.49
N ALA A 43 10.13 9.39 7.20
CA ALA A 43 10.23 10.00 8.51
C ALA A 43 10.91 9.06 9.53
N PHE A 44 10.59 7.76 9.49
CA PHE A 44 11.19 6.76 10.35
C PHE A 44 12.67 6.52 10.01
N ALA A 45 12.99 6.39 8.72
CA ALA A 45 14.36 6.19 8.25
C ALA A 45 15.28 7.38 8.62
N ILE A 46 14.79 8.60 8.45
CA ILE A 46 15.56 9.81 8.80
C ILE A 46 15.60 9.98 10.33
N GLY A 47 14.48 9.82 11.02
CA GLY A 47 14.40 10.05 12.46
C GLY A 47 15.07 8.95 13.27
N LEU A 48 14.45 7.77 13.29
CA LEU A 48 14.96 6.66 14.09
C LEU A 48 16.24 6.07 13.50
N GLY A 49 16.30 5.91 12.17
CA GLY A 49 17.47 5.34 11.50
C GLY A 49 18.75 6.16 11.74
N ALA A 50 18.67 7.49 11.77
CA ALA A 50 19.80 8.33 12.14
C ALA A 50 20.23 8.15 13.60
N VAL A 51 19.28 8.01 14.53
CA VAL A 51 19.58 7.75 15.95
C VAL A 51 20.27 6.40 16.12
N LEU A 52 19.74 5.34 15.51
CA LEU A 52 20.34 4.00 15.58
C LEU A 52 21.73 3.99 14.96
N THR A 53 21.91 4.65 13.82
CA THR A 53 23.21 4.77 13.15
C THR A 53 24.21 5.54 14.03
N TYR A 54 23.77 6.63 14.67
CA TYR A 54 24.59 7.38 15.61
C TYR A 54 25.03 6.55 16.82
N ILE A 55 24.13 5.72 17.37
CA ILE A 55 24.43 4.80 18.48
C ILE A 55 25.52 3.81 18.06
N VAL A 56 25.39 3.21 16.86
CA VAL A 56 26.35 2.23 16.35
C VAL A 56 27.71 2.86 16.04
N LEU A 57 27.73 4.09 15.53
CA LEU A 57 28.97 4.82 15.21
C LEU A 57 29.69 5.41 16.43
N SER A 58 29.01 5.52 17.58
CA SER A 58 29.57 6.06 18.83
C SER A 58 29.53 5.02 19.96
N PRO A 59 30.11 3.82 19.78
CA PRO A 59 29.93 2.71 20.72
C PRO A 59 30.44 3.01 22.13
N GLU A 60 31.39 3.92 22.28
CA GLU A 60 31.98 4.29 23.58
C GLU A 60 31.04 5.13 24.46
N ARG A 61 29.99 5.72 23.87
CA ARG A 61 28.99 6.53 24.60
C ARG A 61 27.82 5.71 25.10
N PHE A 62 27.71 4.44 24.70
CA PHE A 62 26.54 3.60 24.93
C PHE A 62 26.95 2.25 25.52
N SER A 63 26.03 1.61 26.25
CA SER A 63 26.29 0.26 26.74
C SER A 63 26.30 -0.74 25.56
N GLY A 64 27.09 -1.80 25.67
CA GLY A 64 27.18 -2.82 24.61
C GLY A 64 25.82 -3.44 24.24
N GLN A 65 24.89 -3.55 25.20
CA GLN A 65 23.52 -4.02 24.94
C GLN A 65 22.74 -3.05 24.04
N VAL A 66 22.89 -1.74 24.24
CA VAL A 66 22.21 -0.71 23.45
C VAL A 66 22.76 -0.67 22.03
N VAL A 67 24.08 -0.79 21.87
CA VAL A 67 24.72 -0.87 20.55
C VAL A 67 24.27 -2.12 19.79
N ALA A 68 24.23 -3.28 20.47
CA ALA A 68 23.76 -4.52 19.86
C ALA A 68 22.28 -4.44 19.42
N ALA A 69 21.41 -3.86 20.26
CA ALA A 69 20.01 -3.63 19.90
C ALA A 69 19.87 -2.69 18.69
N ALA A 70 20.67 -1.63 18.63
CA ALA A 70 20.65 -0.70 17.50
C ALA A 70 21.14 -1.34 16.19
N ALA A 71 22.22 -2.13 16.26
CA ALA A 71 22.72 -2.88 15.11
C ALA A 71 21.69 -3.90 14.60
N PHE A 72 21.04 -4.62 15.52
CA PHE A 72 19.98 -5.56 15.17
C PHE A 72 18.76 -4.85 14.56
N GLY A 73 18.36 -3.70 15.12
CA GLY A 73 17.28 -2.88 14.57
C GLY A 73 17.55 -2.46 13.12
N LEU A 74 18.75 -1.92 12.84
CA LEU A 74 19.13 -1.53 11.47
C LEU A 74 19.16 -2.73 10.50
N ALA A 75 19.62 -3.89 10.96
CA ALA A 75 19.61 -5.11 10.15
C ALA A 75 18.18 -5.59 9.86
N ALA A 76 17.31 -5.56 10.86
CA ALA A 76 15.90 -5.91 10.72
C ALA A 76 15.17 -4.95 9.77
N ASP A 77 15.45 -3.65 9.86
CA ASP A 77 14.89 -2.63 8.96
C ASP A 77 15.31 -2.88 7.50
N LEU A 78 16.58 -3.24 7.26
CA LEU A 78 17.07 -3.57 5.92
C LEU A 78 16.39 -4.83 5.35
N LEU A 79 16.27 -5.89 6.15
CA LEU A 79 15.57 -7.11 5.75
C LEU A 79 14.08 -6.85 5.50
N GLY A 80 13.44 -6.06 6.37
CA GLY A 80 12.05 -5.64 6.24
C GLY A 80 11.81 -4.86 4.96
N ALA A 81 12.69 -3.91 4.62
CA ALA A 81 12.62 -3.15 3.39
C ALA A 81 12.75 -4.04 2.14
N VAL A 82 13.71 -4.97 2.13
CA VAL A 82 13.89 -5.94 1.03
C VAL A 82 12.64 -6.80 0.88
N PHE A 83 12.10 -7.32 1.99
CA PHE A 83 10.88 -8.14 1.96
C PHE A 83 9.67 -7.35 1.48
N ALA A 84 9.50 -6.10 1.91
CA ALA A 84 8.42 -5.23 1.48
C ALA A 84 8.50 -4.93 -0.02
N VAL A 85 9.68 -4.60 -0.54
CA VAL A 85 9.91 -4.39 -1.97
C VAL A 85 9.63 -5.66 -2.76
N TRP A 86 10.12 -6.81 -2.30
CA TRP A 86 9.84 -8.10 -2.94
C TRP A 86 8.33 -8.36 -3.03
N LYS A 87 7.61 -8.22 -1.92
CA LYS A 87 6.16 -8.44 -1.88
C LYS A 87 5.39 -7.43 -2.75
N LEU A 88 5.82 -6.18 -2.79
CA LEU A 88 5.15 -5.13 -3.54
C LEU A 88 5.40 -5.22 -5.06
N VAL A 89 6.65 -5.50 -5.46
CA VAL A 89 7.06 -5.52 -6.87
C VAL A 89 6.77 -6.88 -7.53
N LEU A 90 6.94 -7.99 -6.80
CA LEU A 90 6.74 -9.33 -7.34
C LEU A 90 5.40 -9.97 -6.94
N GLY A 91 4.57 -9.29 -6.15
CA GLY A 91 3.25 -9.78 -5.75
C GLY A 91 2.20 -9.61 -6.86
N PRO A 92 1.61 -10.69 -7.43
CA PRO A 92 0.70 -10.63 -8.58
C PRO A 92 -0.72 -10.09 -8.28
N GLY A 93 -0.93 -9.45 -7.14
CA GLY A 93 -2.27 -9.05 -6.65
C GLY A 93 -2.53 -7.54 -6.57
N SER A 94 -1.57 -6.68 -6.92
CA SER A 94 -1.74 -5.21 -6.79
C SER A 94 -2.47 -4.56 -7.97
N MET A 95 -2.59 -5.26 -9.10
CA MET A 95 -3.44 -4.84 -10.21
C MET A 95 -4.86 -5.34 -9.96
N GLN A 96 -5.71 -4.50 -9.37
CA GLN A 96 -7.15 -4.63 -9.53
C GLN A 96 -7.48 -4.46 -11.01
N LEU A 97 -7.34 -5.53 -11.80
CA LEU A 97 -7.98 -5.58 -13.11
C LEU A 97 -9.48 -5.47 -12.85
N LEU A 98 -10.07 -4.36 -13.29
CA LEU A 98 -11.51 -4.22 -13.47
C LEU A 98 -11.96 -5.40 -14.34
N GLN A 99 -12.50 -6.46 -13.71
CA GLN A 99 -13.03 -7.59 -14.45
C GLN A 99 -14.21 -7.06 -15.29
N PRO A 100 -14.18 -7.18 -16.62
CA PRO A 100 -15.25 -6.68 -17.45
C PRO A 100 -16.50 -7.51 -17.20
N ILE A 101 -17.54 -6.88 -16.64
CA ILE A 101 -18.88 -7.48 -16.42
C ILE A 101 -19.68 -7.67 -17.72
N SER A 102 -19.03 -7.65 -18.88
CA SER A 102 -19.66 -8.01 -20.15
C SER A 102 -19.91 -9.52 -20.19
N LYS A 103 -21.03 -9.97 -19.61
CA LYS A 103 -21.65 -11.24 -20.02
C LYS A 103 -22.04 -11.10 -21.49
N GLY A 104 -21.17 -11.58 -22.36
CA GLY A 104 -21.46 -11.73 -23.78
C GLY A 104 -22.71 -12.59 -23.93
N ARG A 105 -23.82 -11.95 -24.29
CA ARG A 105 -25.04 -12.62 -24.73
C ARG A 105 -24.75 -13.16 -26.13
N ARG A 106 -24.49 -14.47 -26.24
CA ARG A 106 -24.67 -15.22 -27.50
C ARG A 106 -26.13 -15.63 -27.60
#